data_AF-A0AAW2IQA7-F1
#
_entry.id   AF-A0AAW2IQA7-F1
#
_cell.length_a   1.000
_cell.length_b   1.000
_cell.length_c   1.000
_cell.angle_alpha   90.00
_cell.angle_beta   90.00
_cell.angle_gamma   90.00
#
_symmetry.space_group_name_H-M   'P 1'
#
loop_
_entity.id
_entity.type
_entity.pdbx_description
1 polymer ?
#
loop_
_entity_poly.entity_id
_entity_poly.type
_entity_poly.pdbx_seq_one_letter_code
_entity_poly.pdbx_strand_id
1 'polypeptide(L)'
;MRAKQRIFQISTPTGEVLTDMKEVTEEFVSYFKTLLGGTRMQRDINLNFLHPYLKHSLSTEEADTICAPIILTEIKEAAFNIAEDSAPGPDGYTAGFFKASWSVVGKEISEAVQ
;
A
#
# COMPACT_ATOMS: atom_id res chain seq x y z
N MET A 1 -10.51 -11.99 -25.24
CA MET A 1 -9.92 -10.89 -26.04
C MET A 1 -10.16 -9.59 -25.28
N ARG A 2 -9.13 -8.93 -24.73
CA ARG A 2 -9.29 -7.64 -24.01
C ARG A 2 -9.43 -6.53 -25.05
N ALA A 3 -10.52 -5.77 -25.02
CA ALA A 3 -10.67 -4.57 -25.84
C ALA A 3 -9.61 -3.54 -25.41
N LYS A 4 -8.77 -3.09 -26.36
CA LYS A 4 -7.89 -1.93 -26.13
C LYS A 4 -8.75 -0.68 -26.18
N GLN A 5 -9.10 -0.12 -25.03
CA GLN A 5 -9.77 1.18 -24.95
C GLN A 5 -8.75 2.26 -25.31
N ARG A 6 -9.08 3.06 -26.34
CA ARG A 6 -8.24 4.17 -26.81
C ARG A 6 -8.93 5.47 -26.47
N ILE A 7 -8.21 6.37 -25.82
CA ILE A 7 -8.68 7.72 -25.53
C ILE A 7 -8.43 8.56 -26.78
N PHE A 8 -9.48 9.12 -27.37
CA PHE A 8 -9.42 9.91 -28.61
C PHE A 8 -9.53 11.42 -28.37
N GLN A 9 -9.97 11.81 -27.18
CA GLN A 9 -10.22 13.20 -26.82
C GLN A 9 -10.11 13.37 -25.32
N ILE A 10 -9.58 14.50 -24.89
CA ILE A 10 -9.58 14.93 -23.48
C ILE A 10 -9.97 16.40 -23.39
N SER A 11 -10.53 16.79 -22.25
CA SER A 11 -10.83 18.18 -21.93
C SER A 11 -9.80 18.72 -20.95
N THR A 12 -9.22 19.87 -21.26
CA THR A 12 -8.26 20.56 -20.40
C THR A 12 -8.97 21.24 -19.22
N PRO A 13 -8.25 21.67 -18.16
CA PRO A 13 -8.82 22.43 -17.06
C PRO A 13 -9.46 23.78 -17.48
N THR A 14 -9.04 24.34 -18.63
CA THR A 14 -9.62 25.57 -19.19
C THR A 14 -10.89 25.31 -20.00
N GLY A 15 -11.32 24.05 -20.14
CA GLY A 15 -12.51 23.64 -20.89
C GLY A 15 -12.27 23.43 -22.38
N GLU A 16 -11.02 23.53 -22.84
CA GLU A 16 -10.65 23.24 -24.23
C GLU A 16 -10.68 21.73 -24.50
N VAL A 17 -11.06 21.35 -25.71
CA VAL A 17 -11.16 19.97 -26.16
C VAL A 17 -10.01 19.65 -27.10
N LEU A 18 -9.13 18.74 -26.67
CA LEU A 18 -8.00 18.27 -27.47
C LEU A 18 -8.39 16.98 -28.19
N THR A 19 -8.18 16.95 -29.51
CA THR A 19 -8.44 15.77 -30.36
C THR A 19 -7.19 15.30 -31.11
N ASP A 20 -6.15 16.12 -31.19
CA ASP A 20 -4.85 15.69 -31.73
C ASP A 20 -4.18 14.71 -30.76
N MET A 21 -3.72 13.57 -31.29
CA MET A 21 -3.19 12.48 -30.45
C MET A 21 -1.90 12.85 -29.71
N LYS A 22 -1.09 13.75 -30.27
CA LYS A 22 0.14 14.22 -29.62
C LYS A 22 -0.23 15.13 -28.46
N GLU A 23 -1.12 16.09 -28.68
CA GLU A 23 -1.63 16.99 -27.65
C GLU A 23 -2.36 16.23 -26.53
N VAL A 24 -3.20 15.25 -26.89
CA VAL A 24 -3.88 14.36 -25.93
C VAL A 24 -2.86 13.62 -25.06
N THR A 25 -1.77 13.13 -25.63
CA THR A 25 -0.74 12.39 -24.88
C THR A 25 0.03 13.34 -23.96
N GLU A 26 0.42 14.51 -24.46
CA GLU A 26 1.17 15.51 -23.70
C GLU A 26 0.39 16.03 -22.50
N GLU A 27 -0.88 16.38 -22.71
CA GLU A 27 -1.77 16.85 -21.63
C GLU A 27 -2.10 15.74 -20.63
N PHE A 28 -2.31 14.49 -21.08
CA PHE A 28 -2.49 13.35 -20.18
C PHE A 28 -1.28 13.15 -19.25
N VAL A 29 -0.08 13.18 -19.81
CA VAL A 29 1.17 13.06 -19.04
C VAL A 29 1.35 14.26 -18.11
N SER A 30 1.09 15.47 -18.58
CA SER A 30 1.19 16.72 -17.81
C SER A 30 0.26 16.70 -16.59
N TYR A 31 -1.00 16.33 -16.81
CA TYR A 31 -2.02 16.23 -15.77
C TYR A 31 -1.59 15.25 -14.67
N PHE A 32 -1.20 14.02 -15.03
CA PHE A 32 -0.82 13.01 -14.04
C PHE A 32 0.53 13.29 -13.37
N LYS A 33 1.48 13.92 -14.06
CA LYS A 33 2.72 14.42 -13.43
C LYS A 33 2.40 15.47 -12.36
N THR A 34 1.45 16.36 -12.62
CA THR A 34 1.04 17.37 -11.64
C THR A 34 0.27 16.74 -10.49
N LEU A 35 -0.70 15.86 -10.80
CA LEU A 35 -1.55 15.20 -9.81
C LEU A 35 -0.75 14.29 -8.86
N LEU A 36 0.20 13.51 -9.40
CA LEU A 36 0.95 12.50 -8.65
C LEU A 36 2.34 12.97 -8.23
N GLY A 37 2.94 13.90 -8.97
CA GLY A 37 4.32 14.36 -8.79
C GLY A 37 4.46 15.81 -8.34
N GLY A 38 3.36 16.56 -8.19
CA GLY A 38 3.40 17.88 -7.57
C GLY A 38 3.90 17.81 -6.12
N THR A 39 4.52 18.88 -5.64
CA THR A 39 4.84 19.04 -4.22
C THR A 39 3.53 18.94 -3.45
N ARG A 40 3.30 17.82 -2.77
CA ARG A 40 2.16 17.69 -1.85
C ARG A 40 2.36 18.79 -0.82
N MET A 41 1.59 19.87 -0.92
CA MET A 41 1.44 20.75 0.22
C MET A 41 0.93 19.84 1.33
N GLN A 42 1.76 19.67 2.36
CA GLN A 42 1.33 19.09 3.61
C GLN A 42 0.27 20.07 4.12
N ARG A 43 -0.98 19.83 3.71
CA ARG A 43 -2.11 20.53 4.30
C ARG A 43 -2.09 20.05 5.74
N ASP A 44 -1.85 20.97 6.67
CA ASP A 44 -2.10 20.73 8.07
C ASP A 44 -3.59 20.42 8.19
N ILE A 45 -3.92 19.14 8.18
CA ILE A 45 -5.28 18.68 8.40
C ILE A 45 -5.53 18.94 9.88
N ASN A 46 -6.36 19.93 10.17
CA ASN A 46 -6.85 20.10 11.53
C ASN A 46 -7.71 18.88 11.87
N LEU A 47 -7.14 17.93 12.63
CA LEU A 47 -7.81 16.69 13.03
C LEU A 47 -9.10 16.97 13.84
N ASN A 48 -9.23 18.15 14.47
CA ASN A 48 -10.46 18.54 15.16
C ASN A 48 -11.66 18.64 14.20
N PHE A 49 -11.43 19.00 12.92
CA PHE A 49 -12.47 18.99 11.91
C PHE A 49 -12.95 17.57 11.58
N LEU A 50 -12.08 16.58 11.72
CA LEU A 50 -12.40 15.17 11.46
C LEU A 50 -13.04 14.48 12.66
N HIS A 51 -12.91 15.04 13.87
CA HIS A 51 -13.42 14.46 15.11
C HIS A 51 -14.91 14.06 15.07
N PRO A 52 -15.83 14.81 14.43
CA PRO A 52 -17.23 14.39 14.27
C PRO A 52 -17.41 13.18 13.34
N TYR A 53 -16.45 12.92 12.46
CA TYR A 53 -16.47 11.85 11.45
C TYR A 53 -15.67 10.61 11.88
N LEU A 54 -14.72 10.78 12.82
CA LEU A 54 -13.93 9.72 13.42
C LEU A 54 -14.75 8.99 14.50
N LYS A 55 -15.65 8.12 14.06
CA LYS A 55 -16.50 7.31 14.96
C LYS A 55 -15.73 6.26 15.75
N HIS A 56 -14.54 5.89 15.29
CA HIS A 56 -13.65 4.93 15.92
C HIS A 56 -12.26 5.55 15.97
N SER A 57 -11.83 5.90 17.17
CA SER A 57 -10.46 6.32 17.47
C SER A 57 -9.90 5.33 18.47
N LEU A 58 -8.60 5.07 18.36
CA LEU A 58 -7.91 4.18 19.29
C LEU A 58 -7.91 4.81 20.68
N SER A 59 -8.10 4.00 21.72
CA SER A 59 -7.74 4.43 23.07
C SER A 59 -6.24 4.67 23.14
N THR A 60 -5.79 5.43 24.15
CA THR A 60 -4.36 5.58 24.41
C THR A 60 -3.69 4.22 24.62
N GLU A 61 -4.35 3.27 25.29
CA GLU A 61 -3.80 1.94 25.51
C GLU A 61 -3.68 1.13 24.21
N GLU A 62 -4.67 1.23 23.31
CA GLU A 62 -4.61 0.58 21.99
C GLU A 62 -3.49 1.17 21.13
N ALA A 63 -3.34 2.49 21.15
CA ALA A 63 -2.25 3.17 20.44
C ALA A 63 -0.88 2.75 21.00
N ASP A 64 -0.71 2.73 22.32
CA ASP A 64 0.51 2.28 22.98
C ASP A 64 0.83 0.82 22.67
N THR A 65 -0.20 -0.04 22.59
CA THR A 65 -0.06 -1.45 22.23
C THR A 65 0.44 -1.60 20.79
N ILE A 66 -0.11 -0.84 19.84
CA ILE A 66 0.32 -0.87 18.43
C ILE A 66 1.74 -0.33 18.27
N CYS A 67 2.15 0.60 19.11
CA CYS A 67 3.50 1.16 19.13
C CYS A 67 4.50 0.35 19.96
N ALA A 68 4.07 -0.72 20.62
CA ALA A 68 4.96 -1.55 21.42
C ALA A 68 6.00 -2.28 20.54
N PRO A 69 7.20 -2.58 21.07
CA PRO A 69 8.19 -3.38 20.36
C PRO A 69 7.64 -4.78 20.01
N ILE A 70 7.92 -5.23 18.78
CA ILE A 70 7.54 -6.57 18.33
C ILE A 70 8.35 -7.63 19.08
N ILE A 71 7.66 -8.64 19.62
CA ILE A 71 8.28 -9.75 20.34
C ILE A 71 8.35 -11.04 19.50
N LEU A 72 9.30 -11.92 19.85
CA LEU A 72 9.55 -13.17 19.12
C LEU A 72 8.31 -14.06 18.96
N THR A 73 7.42 -14.06 19.96
CA THR A 73 6.17 -14.83 19.91
C THR A 73 5.21 -14.28 18.87
N GLU A 74 5.09 -12.97 18.73
CA GLU A 74 4.25 -12.32 17.72
C GLU A 74 4.76 -12.63 16.31
N ILE A 75 6.09 -12.61 16.12
CA ILE A 75 6.71 -12.95 14.83
C ILE A 75 6.36 -14.40 14.44
N LYS A 76 6.51 -15.33 15.39
CA LYS A 76 6.16 -16.73 15.15
C LYS A 76 4.67 -16.89 14.88
N GLU A 77 3.80 -16.29 15.67
CA GLU A 77 2.35 -16.36 15.49
C GLU A 77 1.93 -15.81 14.13
N ALA A 78 2.47 -14.64 13.73
CA ALA A 78 2.22 -14.06 12.42
C ALA A 78 2.66 -15.00 11.29
N ALA A 79 3.86 -15.58 11.37
CA ALA A 79 4.35 -16.53 10.38
C ALA A 79 3.49 -17.81 10.32
N PHE A 80 3.02 -18.30 11.47
CA PHE A 80 2.19 -19.51 11.56
C PHE A 80 0.73 -19.27 11.15
N ASN A 81 0.25 -18.03 11.16
CA ASN A 81 -1.08 -17.66 10.70
C ASN A 81 -1.22 -17.61 9.16
N ILE A 82 -0.12 -17.62 8.42
CA ILE A 82 -0.16 -17.67 6.95
C ILE A 82 -0.59 -19.08 6.50
N ALA A 83 -1.55 -19.19 5.58
CA ALA A 83 -2.00 -20.49 5.07
C ALA A 83 -0.84 -21.27 4.41
N GLU A 84 -0.72 -22.57 4.66
CA GLU A 84 0.44 -23.37 4.19
C GLU A 84 0.48 -23.53 2.66
N ASP A 85 -0.70 -23.52 2.05
CA ASP A 85 -0.96 -23.56 0.61
C ASP A 85 -0.96 -22.16 -0.04
N SER A 86 -0.47 -21.15 0.68
CA SER A 86 -0.21 -19.81 0.12
C SER A 86 0.67 -19.91 -1.13
N ALA A 87 0.38 -19.08 -2.13
CA ALA A 87 1.22 -18.99 -3.32
C ALA A 87 2.69 -18.72 -2.94
N PRO A 88 3.66 -19.44 -3.55
CA PRO A 88 5.07 -19.27 -3.22
C PRO A 88 5.59 -17.90 -3.65
N GLY A 89 6.62 -17.44 -2.96
CA GLY A 89 7.38 -16.26 -3.38
C GLY A 89 8.22 -16.51 -4.64
N PRO A 90 9.00 -15.51 -5.09
CA PRO A 90 9.95 -15.68 -6.19
C PRO A 90 11.01 -16.76 -5.95
N ASP A 91 11.20 -17.17 -4.70
CA ASP A 91 12.09 -18.25 -4.25
C ASP A 91 11.48 -19.65 -4.41
N GLY A 92 10.18 -19.76 -4.67
CA GLY A 92 9.48 -21.03 -4.85
C GLY A 92 9.04 -21.72 -3.57
N TYR A 93 9.26 -21.14 -2.38
CA TYR A 93 8.86 -21.72 -1.10
C TYR A 93 7.51 -21.16 -0.63
N THR A 94 6.67 -22.04 -0.06
CA THR A 94 5.40 -21.63 0.58
C THR A 94 5.58 -21.42 2.08
N ALA A 95 4.58 -20.82 2.75
CA ALA A 95 4.59 -20.70 4.20
C ALA A 95 4.73 -22.07 4.90
N GLY A 96 4.18 -23.15 4.32
CA GLY A 96 4.33 -24.51 4.84
C GLY A 96 5.79 -24.95 4.98
N PHE A 97 6.67 -24.57 4.05
CA PHE A 97 8.10 -24.84 4.15
C PHE A 97 8.73 -24.14 5.36
N PHE A 98 8.45 -22.85 5.55
CA PHE A 98 9.00 -22.06 6.66
C PHE A 98 8.47 -22.51 8.03
N LYS A 99 7.20 -22.92 8.12
CA LYS A 99 6.65 -23.52 9.35
C LYS A 99 7.32 -24.86 9.67
N ALA A 100 7.46 -25.74 8.67
CA ALA A 100 8.08 -27.04 8.84
C ALA A 100 9.57 -26.95 9.20
N SER A 101 10.27 -25.92 8.72
CA SER A 101 11.69 -25.67 8.96
C SER A 101 11.95 -24.65 10.08
N TRP A 102 10.93 -24.23 10.85
CA TRP A 102 11.06 -23.16 11.83
C TRP A 102 12.15 -23.40 12.88
N SER A 103 12.42 -24.66 13.24
CA SER A 103 13.52 -25.01 14.16
C SER A 103 14.91 -24.68 13.61
N VAL A 104 15.04 -24.52 12.30
CA VAL A 104 16.29 -24.21 11.59
C VAL A 104 16.36 -22.74 11.23
N VAL A 105 15.28 -22.16 10.68
CA VAL A 105 15.29 -20.79 10.12
C VAL A 105 14.57 -19.75 10.98
N GLY A 106 13.86 -20.18 12.03
CA GLY A 106 13.00 -19.29 12.82
C GLY A 106 13.78 -18.20 13.56
N LYS A 107 15.05 -18.46 13.89
CA LYS A 107 15.92 -17.46 14.52
C LYS A 107 16.25 -16.34 13.52
N GLU A 108 16.72 -16.70 12.34
CA GLU A 108 17.10 -15.76 11.28
C GLU A 108 15.88 -14.95 10.81
N ILE A 109 14.71 -15.59 10.70
CA ILE A 109 13.46 -14.90 10.39
C ILE A 109 13.14 -13.87 11.49
N SER A 110 13.30 -14.23 12.76
CA SER A 110 13.01 -13.31 13.86
C SER A 110 13.99 -12.14 13.91
N GLU A 111 15.28 -12.40 13.70
CA GLU A 111 16.32 -11.36 13.63
C GLU A 111 16.13 -10.42 12.44
N ALA A 112 15.53 -10.88 11.33
CA ALA A 112 15.27 -10.04 10.16
C ALA A 112 14.06 -9.10 10.32
N VAL A 113 13.14 -9.40 11.26
CA VAL A 113 11.97 -8.57 11.55
C VAL A 113 12.25 -7.52 12.64
N GLN A 114 13.18 -7.84 13.56
CA GLN A 114 13.56 -6.97 14.69
C GLN A 114 14.48 -5.81 14.30
#